data_AF-A0A6P8NI67-F1
#
_entry.id   AF-A0A6P8NI67-F1
#
_cell.length_a   1.000
_cell.length_b   1.000
_cell.length_c   1.000
_cell.angle_alpha   90.00
_cell.angle_beta   90.00
_cell.angle_gamma   90.00
#
_symmetry.space_group_name_H-M   'P 1'
#
loop_
_entity.id
_entity.type
_entity.pdbx_description
1 polymer ?
#
loop_
_entity_poly.entity_id
_entity_poly.type
_entity_poly.pdbx_seq_one_letter_code
_entity_poly.pdbx_strand_id
1 'polypeptide(L)'
;MENSLHESDTEDCLTIATKNWDRIISTAKKVGYREGVEDGSNSVFQNGFDSGYKEGFQTAFILGKFKSLLNAIPKDVEHPQNIKEIFDKTRRGACHICITELHNGNTTQKSFDEIINEQRSYSVKVLQTSYEYFQPYVKQLNISESDILKIRDVPDLEGN
;
A
#
# COMPACT_ATOMS: atom_id res chain seq x y z
N MET A 1 27.67 61.96 -31.42
CA MET A 1 27.36 60.67 -32.08
C MET A 1 27.61 59.46 -31.17
N GLU A 2 28.34 59.58 -30.05
CA GLU A 2 28.56 58.47 -29.11
C GLU A 2 27.33 58.07 -28.27
N ASN A 3 26.46 59.01 -27.87
CA ASN A 3 25.25 58.70 -27.08
C ASN A 3 24.26 57.75 -27.78
N SER A 4 24.16 57.79 -29.12
CA SER A 4 23.23 56.95 -29.89
C SER A 4 23.73 55.51 -30.06
N LEU A 5 25.05 55.29 -30.05
CA LEU A 5 25.63 53.95 -30.07
C LEU A 5 25.45 53.25 -28.71
N HIS A 6 25.60 54.00 -27.63
CA HIS A 6 25.49 53.47 -26.27
C HIS A 6 24.05 53.10 -25.88
N GLU A 7 23.03 53.80 -26.41
CA GLU A 7 21.62 53.44 -26.22
C GLU A 7 21.23 52.16 -26.97
N SER A 8 21.76 51.95 -28.18
CA SER A 8 21.52 50.73 -28.98
C SER A 8 22.07 49.49 -28.30
N ASP A 9 23.31 49.56 -27.79
CA ASP A 9 23.94 48.44 -27.09
C ASP A 9 23.20 48.08 -25.79
N THR A 10 22.65 49.08 -25.08
CA THR A 10 21.85 48.83 -23.87
C THR A 10 20.51 48.17 -24.19
N GLU A 11 19.85 48.54 -25.29
CA GLU A 11 18.57 47.95 -25.71
C GLU A 11 18.74 46.47 -26.13
N ASP A 12 19.83 46.16 -26.85
CA ASP A 12 20.17 44.79 -27.21
C ASP A 12 20.48 43.94 -25.97
N CYS A 13 21.21 44.49 -25.00
CA CYS A 13 21.47 43.83 -23.72
C CYS A 13 20.18 43.53 -22.95
N LEU A 14 19.25 44.48 -22.87
CA LEU A 14 17.95 44.31 -22.21
C LEU A 14 17.08 43.26 -22.93
N THR A 15 17.11 43.25 -24.26
CA THR A 15 16.39 42.27 -25.08
C THR A 15 16.92 40.85 -24.83
N ILE A 16 18.24 40.68 -24.79
CA ILE A 16 18.88 39.39 -24.49
C ILE A 16 18.55 38.95 -23.06
N ALA A 17 18.64 39.86 -22.09
CA ALA A 17 18.31 39.58 -20.69
C ALA A 17 16.86 39.11 -20.53
N THR A 18 15.92 39.79 -21.19
CA THR A 18 14.49 39.43 -21.18
C THR A 18 14.25 38.04 -21.76
N LYS A 19 14.82 37.73 -22.93
CA LYS A 19 14.70 36.40 -23.54
C LYS A 19 15.29 35.29 -22.68
N ASN A 20 16.43 35.56 -22.04
CA ASN A 20 17.06 34.62 -21.12
C ASN A 20 16.19 34.38 -19.89
N TRP A 21 15.64 35.45 -19.31
CA TRP A 21 14.71 35.37 -18.20
C TRP A 21 13.47 34.54 -18.56
N ASP A 22 12.82 34.83 -19.69
CA ASP A 22 11.64 34.09 -20.15
C ASP A 22 11.94 32.61 -20.36
N ARG A 23 13.11 32.28 -20.92
CA ARG A 23 13.53 30.89 -21.10
C ARG A 23 13.72 30.18 -19.76
N ILE A 24 14.40 30.83 -18.81
CA ILE A 24 14.64 30.29 -17.47
C ILE A 24 13.30 30.07 -16.75
N ILE A 25 12.43 31.07 -16.74
CA ILE A 25 11.13 31.00 -16.07
C ILE A 25 10.21 29.97 -16.73
N SER A 26 10.17 29.88 -18.07
CA SER A 26 9.40 28.87 -18.78
C SER A 26 9.88 27.45 -18.45
N THR A 27 11.20 27.26 -18.37
CA THR A 27 11.80 25.98 -17.99
C THR A 27 11.46 25.62 -16.55
N ALA A 28 11.65 26.56 -15.61
CA ALA A 28 11.33 26.36 -14.20
C ALA A 28 9.86 26.01 -13.99
N LYS A 29 8.93 26.68 -14.70
CA LYS A 29 7.50 26.37 -14.65
C LYS A 29 7.17 24.95 -15.10
N LYS A 30 7.73 24.51 -16.22
CA LYS A 30 7.49 23.16 -16.76
C LYS A 30 8.07 22.07 -15.85
N VAL A 31 9.29 22.29 -15.35
CA VAL A 31 9.97 21.36 -14.46
C VAL A 31 9.21 21.27 -13.14
N GLY A 32 8.93 22.41 -12.49
CA GLY A 32 8.21 22.44 -11.21
C GLY A 32 6.80 21.85 -11.31
N TYR A 33 6.07 22.05 -12.41
CA TYR A 33 4.78 21.40 -12.61
C TYR A 33 4.91 19.87 -12.71
N ARG A 34 5.86 19.38 -13.52
CA ARG A 34 6.08 17.95 -13.68
C ARG A 34 6.50 17.29 -12.37
N GLU A 35 7.46 17.88 -11.67
CA GLU A 35 7.93 17.40 -10.37
C GLU A 35 6.81 17.41 -9.34
N GLY A 36 6.02 18.49 -9.26
CA GLY A 36 4.87 18.54 -8.34
C GLY A 36 3.81 17.47 -8.61
N VAL A 37 3.54 17.15 -9.89
CA VAL A 37 2.63 16.06 -10.26
C VAL A 37 3.20 14.69 -9.86
N GLU A 38 4.48 14.47 -10.11
CA GLU A 38 5.17 13.22 -9.76
C GLU A 38 5.23 13.02 -8.24
N ASP A 39 5.63 14.05 -7.49
CA ASP A 39 5.69 14.04 -6.03
C ASP A 39 4.31 13.80 -5.41
N GLY A 40 3.28 14.45 -5.94
CA GLY A 40 1.90 14.24 -5.49
C GLY A 40 1.44 12.79 -5.72
N SER A 41 1.71 12.23 -6.90
CA SER A 41 1.38 10.84 -7.21
C SER A 41 2.15 9.86 -6.33
N ASN A 42 3.44 10.08 -6.13
CA ASN A 42 4.29 9.24 -5.29
C ASN A 42 3.84 9.30 -3.82
N SER A 43 3.50 10.47 -3.31
CA SER A 43 3.01 10.64 -1.93
C SER A 43 1.74 9.83 -1.67
N VAL A 44 0.73 9.94 -2.55
CA VAL A 44 -0.51 9.16 -2.42
C VAL A 44 -0.24 7.66 -2.53
N PHE A 45 0.61 7.24 -3.47
CA PHE A 45 0.99 5.84 -3.63
C PHE A 45 1.68 5.28 -2.38
N GLN A 46 2.65 6.00 -1.82
CA GLN A 46 3.38 5.55 -0.64
C GLN A 46 2.46 5.45 0.59
N ASN A 47 1.57 6.41 0.79
CA ASN A 47 0.59 6.35 1.88
C ASN A 47 -0.30 5.10 1.79
N GLY A 48 -0.77 4.77 0.58
CA GLY A 48 -1.52 3.54 0.33
C GLY A 48 -0.68 2.27 0.54
N PHE A 49 0.56 2.27 0.06
CA PHE A 49 1.48 1.15 0.21
C PHE A 49 1.83 0.89 1.68
N ASP A 50 2.19 1.92 2.44
CA ASP A 50 2.57 1.81 3.85
C ASP A 50 1.41 1.29 4.70
N SER A 51 0.21 1.80 4.46
CA SER A 51 -1.01 1.34 5.13
C SER A 51 -1.30 -0.14 4.81
N GLY A 52 -1.27 -0.49 3.52
CA GLY A 52 -1.46 -1.88 3.08
C GLY A 52 -0.37 -2.83 3.58
N TYR A 53 0.89 -2.39 3.61
CA TYR A 53 2.02 -3.17 4.10
C TYR A 53 1.89 -3.44 5.60
N LYS A 54 1.54 -2.42 6.41
CA LYS A 54 1.32 -2.56 7.85
C LYS A 54 0.24 -3.60 8.14
N GLU A 55 -0.92 -3.50 7.49
CA GLU A 55 -2.03 -4.44 7.69
C GLU A 55 -1.72 -5.85 7.18
N GLY A 56 -1.15 -5.95 5.98
CA GLY A 56 -0.75 -7.21 5.37
C GLY A 56 0.31 -7.94 6.19
N PHE A 57 1.30 -7.20 6.71
CA PHE A 57 2.33 -7.75 7.58
C PHE A 57 1.74 -8.27 8.90
N GLN A 58 0.88 -7.51 9.56
CA GLN A 58 0.21 -7.95 10.80
C GLN A 58 -0.57 -9.26 10.57
N THR A 59 -1.37 -9.32 9.51
CA THR A 59 -2.14 -10.52 9.14
C THR A 59 -1.21 -11.70 8.84
N ALA A 60 -0.19 -11.51 8.00
CA ALA A 60 0.76 -12.56 7.63
C ALA A 60 1.56 -13.07 8.84
N PHE A 61 1.91 -12.19 9.78
CA PHE A 61 2.63 -12.55 11.00
C PHE A 61 1.78 -13.45 11.91
N ILE A 62 0.51 -13.12 12.12
CA ILE A 62 -0.43 -13.95 12.89
C ILE A 62 -0.64 -15.31 12.19
N LEU A 63 -0.82 -15.32 10.87
CA LEU A 63 -0.89 -16.57 10.08
C LEU A 63 0.39 -17.41 10.22
N GLY A 64 1.56 -16.78 10.30
CA GLY A 64 2.84 -17.45 10.53
C GLY A 64 2.85 -18.20 11.87
N LYS A 65 2.32 -17.59 12.93
CA LYS A 65 2.18 -18.25 14.24
C LYS A 65 1.25 -19.46 14.16
N PHE A 66 0.08 -19.34 13.53
CA PHE A 66 -0.80 -20.50 13.34
C PHE A 66 -0.17 -21.60 12.47
N LYS A 67 0.58 -21.23 11.43
CA LYS A 67 1.33 -22.18 10.60
C LYS A 67 2.38 -22.94 11.42
N SER A 68 3.02 -22.29 12.39
CA SER A 68 3.95 -23.00 13.29
C SER A 68 3.24 -24.05 14.15
N LEU A 69 2.01 -23.79 14.61
CA LEU A 69 1.21 -24.81 15.30
C LEU A 69 0.86 -25.97 14.36
N LEU A 70 0.43 -25.67 13.13
CA LEU A 70 0.14 -26.70 12.14
C LEU A 70 1.33 -27.63 11.94
N ASN A 71 2.54 -27.07 11.85
CA ASN A 71 3.77 -27.85 11.67
C ASN A 71 4.20 -28.63 12.93
N ALA A 72 3.71 -28.25 14.10
CA ALA A 72 3.98 -28.94 15.37
C ALA A 72 3.01 -30.10 15.61
N ILE A 73 1.85 -30.13 14.92
CA ILE A 73 0.91 -31.25 14.99
C ILE A 73 1.50 -32.45 14.21
N PRO A 74 1.37 -33.69 14.73
CA PRO A 74 1.79 -34.89 14.03
C PRO A 74 1.19 -35.02 12.61
N LYS A 75 2.01 -35.46 11.64
CA LYS A 75 1.65 -35.49 10.20
C LYS A 75 0.52 -36.47 9.86
N ASP A 76 0.22 -37.39 10.76
CA ASP A 76 -0.86 -38.37 10.68
C ASP A 76 -2.24 -37.79 11.02
N VAL A 77 -2.30 -36.54 11.53
CA VAL A 77 -3.57 -35.83 11.74
C VAL A 77 -4.04 -35.22 10.42
N GLU A 78 -5.20 -35.67 9.94
CA GLU A 78 -5.83 -35.05 8.77
C GLU A 78 -6.45 -33.69 9.14
N HIS A 79 -6.01 -32.66 8.43
CA HIS A 79 -6.58 -31.31 8.54
C HIS A 79 -7.69 -31.08 7.52
N PRO A 80 -8.75 -30.31 7.87
CA PRO A 80 -9.76 -29.85 6.91
C PRO A 80 -9.13 -29.14 5.70
N GLN A 81 -9.75 -29.31 4.52
CA GLN A 81 -9.20 -28.77 3.27
C GLN A 81 -9.04 -27.24 3.29
N ASN A 82 -10.01 -26.51 3.86
CA ASN A 82 -9.94 -25.06 4.02
C ASN A 82 -8.74 -24.61 4.87
N ILE A 83 -8.36 -25.39 5.89
CA ILE A 83 -7.18 -25.11 6.72
C ILE A 83 -5.91 -25.30 5.89
N LYS A 84 -5.81 -26.40 5.14
CA LYS A 84 -4.66 -26.64 4.23
C LYS A 84 -4.48 -25.49 3.24
N GLU A 85 -5.56 -25.02 2.62
CA GLU A 85 -5.55 -23.94 1.64
C GLU A 85 -5.10 -22.60 2.23
N ILE A 86 -5.58 -22.26 3.44
CA ILE A 86 -5.14 -21.06 4.18
C ILE A 86 -3.63 -21.09 4.40
N PHE A 87 -3.09 -22.24 4.83
CA PHE A 87 -1.69 -22.35 5.25
C PHE A 87 -0.69 -22.64 4.12
N ASP A 88 -1.14 -23.06 2.94
CA ASP A 88 -0.31 -23.19 1.74
C ASP A 88 0.24 -21.82 1.27
N LYS A 89 -0.58 -20.78 1.39
CA LYS A 89 -0.29 -19.44 0.86
C LYS A 89 -0.12 -18.36 1.92
N THR A 90 0.33 -18.69 3.13
CA THR A 90 0.52 -17.71 4.23
C THR A 90 1.35 -16.49 3.85
N ARG A 91 2.34 -16.64 2.95
CA ARG A 91 3.17 -15.54 2.43
C ARG A 91 2.37 -14.42 1.73
N ARG A 92 1.13 -14.70 1.34
CA ARG A 92 0.22 -13.72 0.73
C ARG A 92 -0.61 -12.94 1.74
N GLY A 93 -0.46 -13.21 3.05
CA GLY A 93 -1.14 -12.44 4.10
C GLY A 93 -2.65 -12.39 3.99
N ALA A 94 -3.29 -13.50 3.56
CA ALA A 94 -4.73 -13.53 3.26
C ALA A 94 -5.16 -12.45 2.23
N CYS A 95 -4.38 -12.21 1.19
CA CYS A 95 -4.73 -11.32 0.08
C CYS A 95 -6.04 -11.77 -0.63
N HIS A 96 -7.08 -10.94 -0.53
CA HIS A 96 -8.39 -11.15 -1.13
C HIS A 96 -8.33 -10.99 -2.65
N ILE A 97 -7.66 -9.93 -3.13
CA ILE A 97 -7.45 -9.65 -4.56
C ILE A 97 -6.85 -10.87 -5.26
N CYS A 98 -5.88 -11.51 -4.63
CA CYS A 98 -5.19 -12.69 -5.15
C CYS A 98 -6.08 -13.92 -5.36
N ILE A 99 -7.28 -13.93 -4.76
CA ILE A 99 -8.29 -14.99 -4.91
C ILE A 99 -9.35 -14.55 -5.91
N THR A 100 -9.72 -13.28 -5.89
CA THR A 100 -10.76 -12.71 -6.75
C THR A 100 -10.30 -12.58 -8.20
N GLU A 101 -9.04 -12.18 -8.44
CA GLU A 101 -8.42 -12.12 -9.78
C GLU A 101 -8.23 -13.50 -10.43
N LEU A 102 -8.13 -14.57 -9.62
CA LEU A 102 -8.08 -15.94 -10.14
C LEU A 102 -9.43 -16.42 -10.67
N HIS A 103 -10.54 -15.80 -10.24
CA HIS A 103 -11.89 -16.29 -10.52
C HIS A 103 -12.69 -15.39 -11.47
N ASN A 104 -12.44 -14.08 -11.51
CA ASN A 104 -13.18 -13.14 -12.37
C ASN A 104 -12.22 -12.22 -13.13
N GLY A 105 -12.12 -12.40 -14.45
CA GLY A 105 -11.35 -11.54 -15.35
C GLY A 105 -11.99 -10.16 -15.62
N ASN A 106 -13.05 -9.80 -14.90
CA ASN A 106 -13.70 -8.49 -15.00
C ASN A 106 -13.50 -7.75 -13.69
N THR A 107 -12.54 -6.82 -13.69
CA THR A 107 -12.35 -5.85 -12.62
C THR A 107 -13.54 -4.88 -12.64
N THR A 108 -14.59 -5.17 -11.86
CA THR A 108 -15.59 -4.16 -11.52
C THR A 108 -14.84 -2.98 -10.89
N GLN A 109 -15.11 -1.76 -11.33
CA GLN A 109 -14.42 -0.56 -10.88
C GLN A 109 -14.85 -0.25 -9.43
N LYS A 110 -14.24 -0.93 -8.46
CA LYS A 110 -14.46 -0.74 -7.03
C LYS A 110 -13.70 0.51 -6.56
N SER A 111 -14.25 1.19 -5.56
CA SER A 111 -13.52 2.26 -4.89
C SER A 111 -12.36 1.68 -4.08
N PHE A 112 -11.37 2.52 -3.78
CA PHE A 112 -10.24 2.13 -2.94
C PHE A 112 -10.71 1.67 -1.54
N ASP A 113 -11.69 2.37 -0.96
CA ASP A 113 -12.26 2.04 0.34
C ASP A 113 -13.00 0.69 0.34
N GLU A 114 -13.70 0.37 -0.75
CA GLU A 114 -14.35 -0.94 -0.91
C GLU A 114 -13.31 -2.07 -0.91
N ILE A 115 -12.21 -1.89 -1.65
CA ILE A 115 -11.14 -2.88 -1.72
C ILE A 115 -10.50 -3.10 -0.34
N ILE A 116 -10.21 -2.02 0.39
CA ILE A 116 -9.65 -2.11 1.75
C ILE A 116 -10.61 -2.84 2.69
N ASN A 117 -11.89 -2.48 2.69
CA ASN A 117 -12.89 -3.10 3.56
C ASN A 117 -13.08 -4.59 3.25
N GLU A 118 -13.09 -4.97 1.98
CA GLU A 118 -13.13 -6.38 1.57
C GLU A 118 -11.88 -7.14 2.02
N GLN A 119 -10.70 -6.56 1.84
CA GLN A 119 -9.43 -7.14 2.30
C GLN A 119 -9.41 -7.36 3.81
N ARG A 120 -9.82 -6.35 4.60
CA ARG A 120 -9.90 -6.42 6.06
C ARG A 120 -10.90 -7.48 6.51
N SER A 121 -12.10 -7.48 5.93
CA SER A 121 -13.16 -8.45 6.23
C SER A 121 -12.71 -9.89 5.94
N TYR A 122 -12.07 -10.11 4.78
CA TYR A 122 -11.54 -11.40 4.39
C TYR A 122 -10.40 -11.86 5.31
N SER A 123 -9.45 -10.96 5.63
CA SER A 123 -8.32 -11.25 6.53
C SER A 123 -8.80 -11.69 7.91
N VAL A 124 -9.76 -10.95 8.48
CA VAL A 124 -10.36 -11.28 9.78
C VAL A 124 -11.07 -12.63 9.73
N LYS A 125 -11.82 -12.92 8.67
CA LYS A 125 -12.49 -14.21 8.51
C LYS A 125 -11.47 -15.37 8.51
N VAL A 126 -10.37 -15.24 7.76
CA VAL A 126 -9.31 -16.24 7.71
C VAL A 126 -8.64 -16.44 9.07
N LEU A 127 -8.34 -15.35 9.77
CA LEU A 127 -7.72 -15.40 11.10
C LEU A 127 -8.66 -15.99 12.14
N GLN A 128 -9.95 -15.65 12.11
CA GLN A 128 -10.96 -16.20 13.01
C GLN A 128 -11.11 -17.70 12.80
N THR A 129 -11.21 -18.16 11.55
CA THR A 129 -11.24 -19.59 11.23
C THR A 129 -9.99 -20.31 11.74
N SER A 130 -8.82 -19.68 11.61
CA SER A 130 -7.56 -20.24 12.12
C SER A 130 -7.56 -20.31 13.65
N TYR A 131 -8.01 -19.25 14.32
CA TYR A 131 -8.10 -19.15 15.77
C TYR A 131 -9.05 -20.19 16.36
N GLU A 132 -10.23 -20.35 15.77
CA GLU A 132 -11.22 -21.37 16.14
C GLU A 132 -10.65 -22.78 16.00
N TYR A 133 -9.95 -23.06 14.89
CA TYR A 133 -9.32 -24.36 14.66
C TYR A 133 -8.23 -24.68 15.69
N PHE A 134 -7.43 -23.69 16.06
CA PHE A 134 -6.32 -23.86 17.01
C PHE A 134 -6.68 -23.53 18.47
N GLN A 135 -7.96 -23.29 18.80
CA GLN A 135 -8.41 -22.94 20.16
C GLN A 135 -7.73 -23.72 21.30
N PRO A 136 -7.54 -25.05 21.21
CA PRO A 136 -6.87 -25.81 22.27
C PRO A 136 -5.42 -25.39 22.53
N TYR A 137 -4.75 -24.80 21.54
CA TYR A 137 -3.31 -24.51 21.52
C TYR A 137 -2.99 -23.01 21.45
N VAL A 138 -3.98 -22.15 21.15
CA VAL A 138 -3.86 -20.69 21.00
C VAL A 138 -3.17 -20.01 22.18
N LYS A 139 -3.40 -20.47 23.41
CA LYS A 139 -2.78 -19.89 24.63
C LYS A 139 -1.24 -19.89 24.58
N GLN A 140 -0.64 -20.80 23.81
CA GLN A 140 0.81 -20.91 23.66
C GLN A 140 1.39 -19.85 22.70
N LEU A 141 0.56 -19.23 21.85
CA LEU A 141 0.99 -18.28 20.82
C LEU A 141 0.99 -16.81 21.28
N ASN A 142 0.47 -16.54 22.49
CA ASN A 142 0.20 -15.19 22.98
C ASN A 142 -0.55 -14.35 21.94
N ILE A 143 -1.61 -14.94 21.35
CA ILE A 143 -2.54 -14.28 20.44
C ILE A 143 -3.89 -14.26 21.16
N SER A 144 -4.47 -13.07 21.32
CA SER A 144 -5.84 -12.93 21.79
C SER A 144 -6.80 -12.72 20.63
N GLU A 145 -8.08 -12.99 20.85
CA GLU A 145 -9.15 -12.61 19.93
C GLU A 145 -9.16 -11.09 19.66
N SER A 146 -8.75 -10.28 20.63
CA SER A 146 -8.59 -8.84 20.43
C SER A 146 -7.48 -8.47 19.44
N ASP A 147 -6.43 -9.30 19.28
CA ASP A 147 -5.40 -9.05 18.27
C ASP A 147 -5.91 -9.30 16.85
N ILE A 148 -6.88 -10.20 16.68
CA ILE A 148 -7.55 -10.45 15.40
C ILE A 148 -8.52 -9.31 15.08
N LEU A 149 -9.24 -8.81 16.09
CA LEU A 149 -10.19 -7.71 15.92
C LEU A 149 -9.52 -6.36 15.62
N LYS A 150 -8.31 -6.11 16.14
CA LYS A 150 -7.52 -4.90 15.83
C LYS A 150 -7.26 -4.69 14.34
N ILE A 151 -7.36 -5.72 13.51
CA ILE A 151 -7.21 -5.61 12.04
C ILE A 151 -8.41 -4.89 11.40
N ARG A 152 -9.58 -4.87 12.05
CA ARG A 152 -10.73 -4.07 11.59
C ARG A 152 -10.58 -2.59 11.91
N ASP A 153 -9.94 -2.29 13.03
CA ASP A 153 -9.97 -0.97 13.66
C ASP A 153 -8.63 -0.23 13.56
N VAL A 154 -7.78 -0.54 12.57
CA VAL A 154 -6.56 0.24 12.36
C VAL A 154 -6.99 1.67 12.01
N PRO A 155 -6.74 2.67 12.88
CA PRO A 155 -7.05 4.04 12.55
C PRO A 155 -6.21 4.39 11.32
N ASP A 156 -6.86 4.97 10.31
CA ASP A 156 -6.14 5.69 9.27
C ASP A 156 -5.18 6.63 9.99
N LEU A 157 -3.89 6.55 9.66
CA LEU A 157 -2.93 7.50 10.19
C LEU A 157 -3.41 8.88 9.72
N GLU A 158 -4.05 9.64 10.61
CA GLU A 158 -4.38 11.03 10.35
C GLU A 158 -3.09 11.73 9.94
N GLY A 159 -3.04 12.13 8.67
CA GLY A 159 -1.92 12.87 8.13
C GLY A 159 -1.80 14.21 8.85
N ASN A 160 -0.64 14.45 9.46
CA ASN A 160 -0.19 15.79 9.81
C ASN A 160 0.32 16.51 8.56
#